data_AF-A0A508AJ46-F1
#
_entry.id   AF-A0A508AJ46-F1
#
_cell.length_a   1.000
_cell.length_b   1.000
_cell.length_c   1.000
_cell.angle_alpha   90.00
_cell.angle_beta   90.00
_cell.angle_gamma   90.00
#
_symmetry.space_group_name_H-M   'P 1'
#
loop_
_entity.id
_entity.type
_entity.pdbx_description
1 polymer ?
#
loop_
_entity_poly.entity_id
_entity_poly.type
_entity_poly.pdbx_seq_one_letter_code
_entity_poly.pdbx_strand_id
1 'polypeptide(L)'
;SHQYCEEHRPKLANGEWNPTYRQAKRSLTQFNIELTRLTHQCANRSKLHAMSGDELIDSYFFQLMLRLTLQSADKAELRNLARRMVDSKLSDTKKKMLVLKQSGFSQAEIGKRILNAKQQPMTRQAVSKALATIRKEFLLGG
;
A
#
# COMPACT_ATOMS: atom_id res chain seq x y z
N SER A 1 24.45 18.74 4.19
CA SER A 1 23.15 18.92 3.51
C SER A 1 22.64 17.54 3.09
N HIS A 2 21.73 16.93 3.87
CA HIS A 2 21.20 15.57 3.66
C HIS A 2 19.67 15.58 3.43
N GLN A 3 19.14 16.65 2.81
CA GLN A 3 17.68 16.81 2.68
C GLN A 3 17.03 15.87 1.66
N TYR A 4 17.80 15.29 0.73
CA TYR A 4 17.29 14.42 -0.33
C TYR A 4 18.22 13.23 -0.55
N CYS A 5 17.69 12.01 -0.66
CA CYS A 5 18.46 10.88 -1.16
C CYS A 5 18.74 11.06 -2.67
N GLU A 6 19.79 10.41 -3.19
CA GLU A 6 20.23 10.57 -4.60
C GLU A 6 19.07 10.47 -5.61
N GLU A 7 18.18 9.49 -5.42
CA GLU A 7 17.03 9.26 -6.31
C GLU A 7 15.92 10.32 -6.23
N HIS A 8 15.87 11.12 -5.17
CA HIS A 8 14.82 12.10 -4.91
C HIS A 8 15.33 13.55 -4.88
N ARG A 9 16.51 13.80 -5.46
CA ARG A 9 16.99 15.17 -5.67
C ARG A 9 16.09 15.91 -6.67
N PRO A 10 15.81 17.22 -6.49
CA PRO A 10 14.97 17.98 -7.41
C PRO A 10 15.47 17.99 -8.86
N LYS A 11 16.79 18.00 -9.02
CA LYS A 11 17.47 17.91 -10.31
C LYS A 11 18.38 16.69 -10.33
N LEU A 12 18.48 16.07 -11.50
CA LEU A 12 19.45 15.04 -11.81
C LEU A 12 20.86 15.65 -11.93
N ALA A 13 21.89 14.81 -11.96
CA ALA A 13 23.28 15.27 -12.09
C ALA A 13 23.53 16.06 -13.38
N ASN A 14 22.74 15.81 -14.44
CA ASN A 14 22.76 16.53 -15.71
C ASN A 14 21.99 17.87 -15.69
N GLY A 15 21.43 18.28 -14.55
CA GLY A 15 20.68 19.53 -14.39
C GLY A 15 19.19 19.47 -14.79
N GLU A 16 18.72 18.36 -15.36
CA GLU A 16 17.30 18.16 -15.70
C GLU A 16 16.43 17.95 -14.47
N TRP A 17 15.14 18.25 -14.59
CA TRP A 17 14.18 18.00 -13.51
C TRP A 17 13.94 16.51 -13.31
N ASN A 18 14.10 16.05 -12.07
CA ASN A 18 13.89 14.65 -11.73
C ASN A 18 12.37 14.31 -11.72
N PRO A 19 11.88 13.43 -12.62
CA PRO A 19 10.47 13.04 -12.65
C PRO A 19 10.05 12.27 -11.38
N THR A 20 10.95 11.49 -10.79
CA THR A 20 10.73 10.75 -9.54
C THR A 20 10.50 11.70 -8.38
N TYR A 21 11.25 12.80 -8.31
CA TYR A 21 11.01 13.86 -7.31
C TYR A 21 9.62 14.50 -7.47
N ARG A 22 9.20 14.80 -8.71
CA ARG A 22 7.86 15.35 -8.98
C ARG A 22 6.76 14.36 -8.60
N GLN A 23 6.94 13.08 -8.93
CA GLN A 23 6.01 12.02 -8.56
C GLN A 23 5.90 11.88 -7.05
N ALA A 24 7.03 11.87 -6.33
CA ALA A 24 7.06 11.78 -4.87
C ALA A 24 6.36 12.97 -4.19
N LYS A 25 6.48 14.19 -4.75
CA LYS A 25 5.72 15.36 -4.28
C LYS A 25 4.21 15.17 -4.47
N ARG A 26 3.78 14.70 -5.64
CA ARG A 26 2.35 14.47 -5.94
C ARG A 26 1.73 13.39 -5.05
N SER A 27 2.53 12.41 -4.62
CA SER A 27 2.07 11.29 -3.81
C SER A 27 2.37 11.43 -2.31
N LEU A 28 2.85 12.60 -1.86
CA LEU A 28 3.28 12.82 -0.47
C LEU A 28 2.17 12.53 0.55
N THR A 29 0.94 12.94 0.26
CA THR A 29 -0.21 12.68 1.14
C THR A 29 -0.45 11.18 1.30
N GLN A 30 -0.45 10.43 0.19
CA GLN A 30 -0.64 8.98 0.23
C GLN A 30 0.51 8.29 0.94
N PHE A 31 1.75 8.74 0.72
CA PHE A 31 2.90 8.23 1.45
C PHE A 31 2.78 8.41 2.96
N ASN A 32 2.37 9.60 3.41
CA ASN A 32 2.18 9.85 4.84
C ASN A 32 1.08 8.97 5.42
N ILE A 33 -0.03 8.76 4.70
CA ILE A 33 -1.10 7.85 5.13
C ILE A 33 -0.57 6.42 5.30
N GLU A 34 0.12 5.88 4.30
CA GLU A 34 0.66 4.52 4.36
C GLU A 34 1.72 4.37 5.47
N LEU A 35 2.60 5.37 5.63
CA LEU A 35 3.59 5.38 6.70
C LEU A 35 2.94 5.40 8.09
N THR A 36 1.90 6.20 8.29
CA THR A 36 1.15 6.24 9.55
C THR A 36 0.51 4.89 9.85
N ARG A 37 -0.18 4.28 8.87
CA ARG A 37 -0.81 2.95 9.02
C ARG A 37 0.21 1.87 9.36
N LEU A 38 1.35 1.85 8.67
CA LEU A 38 2.48 0.94 8.98
C LEU A 38 3.01 1.17 10.40
N THR A 39 3.20 2.44 10.79
CA THR A 39 3.73 2.80 12.11
C THR A 39 2.79 2.36 13.23
N HIS A 40 1.50 2.64 13.10
CA HIS A 40 0.51 2.23 14.09
C HIS A 40 0.41 0.70 14.20
N GLN A 41 0.30 0.00 13.06
CA GLN A 41 0.23 -1.46 13.06
C GLN A 41 1.51 -2.11 13.61
N CYS A 42 2.67 -1.49 13.38
CA CYS A 42 3.94 -1.96 13.91
C CYS A 42 4.07 -1.72 15.42
N ALA A 43 3.50 -0.61 15.94
CA ALA A 43 3.46 -0.32 17.38
C ALA A 43 2.59 -1.30 18.16
N ASN A 44 1.56 -1.87 17.52
CA ASN A 44 0.75 -2.95 18.11
C ASN A 44 0.45 -4.05 17.09
N ARG A 45 1.33 -5.05 17.02
CA ARG A 45 1.26 -6.12 16.03
C ARG A 45 0.25 -7.21 16.34
N SER A 46 -0.30 -7.28 17.56
CA SER A 46 -1.17 -8.37 17.99
C SER A 46 -2.65 -8.17 17.61
N LYS A 47 -3.03 -6.99 17.13
CA LYS A 47 -4.42 -6.66 16.75
C LYS A 47 -4.48 -5.77 15.51
N LEU A 48 -5.67 -5.63 14.94
CA LEU A 48 -5.95 -4.66 13.88
C LEU A 48 -5.72 -3.24 14.41
N HIS A 49 -4.62 -2.61 14.00
CA HIS A 49 -4.19 -1.33 14.57
C HIS A 49 -3.57 -0.37 13.56
N ALA A 50 -3.88 -0.50 12.26
CA ALA A 50 -3.52 0.51 11.28
C ALA A 50 -4.35 1.81 11.41
N MET A 51 -5.50 1.76 12.11
CA MET A 51 -6.39 2.89 12.37
C MET A 51 -6.85 3.59 11.09
N SER A 52 -7.13 2.83 10.02
CA SER A 52 -7.57 3.41 8.75
C SER A 52 -9.05 3.80 8.73
N GLY A 53 -9.84 3.39 9.73
CA GLY A 53 -11.29 3.53 9.75
C GLY A 53 -12.03 2.53 8.84
N ASP A 54 -11.33 1.51 8.35
CA ASP A 54 -11.86 0.48 7.46
C ASP A 54 -11.23 -0.87 7.81
N GLU A 55 -12.05 -1.79 8.30
CA GLU A 55 -11.57 -3.06 8.86
C GLU A 55 -10.82 -3.92 7.85
N LEU A 56 -11.19 -3.90 6.56
CA LEU A 56 -10.48 -4.66 5.53
C LEU A 56 -9.10 -4.06 5.25
N ILE A 57 -8.95 -2.74 5.36
CA ILE A 57 -7.63 -2.12 5.24
C ILE A 57 -6.80 -2.44 6.48
N ASP A 58 -7.36 -2.32 7.69
CA ASP A 58 -6.64 -2.66 8.92
C ASP A 58 -6.22 -4.13 8.95
N SER A 59 -7.08 -5.05 8.48
CA SER A 59 -6.78 -6.47 8.29
C SER A 59 -5.63 -6.70 7.30
N TYR A 60 -5.59 -5.96 6.19
CA TYR A 60 -4.46 -6.03 5.25
C TYR A 60 -3.13 -5.69 5.94
N PHE A 61 -3.08 -4.61 6.71
CA PHE A 61 -1.84 -4.20 7.39
C PHE A 61 -1.44 -5.20 8.46
N PHE A 62 -2.40 -5.73 9.23
CA PHE A 62 -2.15 -6.78 10.20
C PHE A 62 -1.54 -8.03 9.53
N GLN A 63 -2.18 -8.56 8.48
CA GLN A 63 -1.71 -9.74 7.75
C GLN A 63 -0.36 -9.51 7.06
N LEU A 64 -0.13 -8.31 6.50
CA LEU A 64 1.17 -7.93 5.94
C LEU A 64 2.24 -7.91 7.03
N MET A 65 1.96 -7.28 8.17
CA MET A 65 2.91 -7.19 9.27
C MET A 65 3.24 -8.57 9.83
N LEU A 66 2.30 -9.50 9.98
CA LEU A 66 2.60 -10.86 10.46
C LEU A 66 3.67 -11.58 9.64
N ARG A 67 3.81 -11.24 8.35
CA ARG A 67 4.78 -11.86 7.44
C ARG A 67 6.13 -11.15 7.40
N LEU A 68 6.18 -9.91 7.87
CA LEU A 68 7.40 -9.13 7.91
C LEU A 68 8.05 -9.24 9.28
N THR A 69 9.37 -9.18 9.34
CA THR A 69 10.12 -9.16 10.60
C THR A 69 10.34 -7.73 11.13
N LEU A 70 9.67 -6.74 10.54
CA LEU A 70 9.81 -5.32 10.88
C LEU A 70 9.32 -5.02 12.30
N GLN A 71 10.13 -4.26 13.02
CA GLN A 71 9.88 -3.73 14.34
C GLN A 71 9.70 -2.21 14.32
N SER A 72 9.16 -1.64 15.40
CA SER A 72 8.92 -0.19 15.47
C SER A 72 10.21 0.64 15.41
N ALA A 73 11.35 0.01 15.71
CA ALA A 73 12.68 0.61 15.60
C ALA A 73 13.15 0.77 14.14
N ASP A 74 12.62 -0.02 13.20
CA ASP A 74 13.04 -0.09 11.79
C ASP A 74 12.44 1.06 10.96
N LYS A 75 12.67 2.29 11.39
CA LYS A 75 12.04 3.50 10.85
C LYS A 75 12.36 3.72 9.37
N ALA A 76 13.58 3.39 8.94
CA ALA A 76 13.99 3.57 7.55
C ALA A 76 13.28 2.55 6.63
N GLU A 77 13.15 1.33 7.10
CA GLU A 77 12.52 0.19 6.44
C GLU A 77 11.02 0.42 6.31
N LEU A 78 10.36 0.91 7.35
CA LEU A 78 8.94 1.31 7.32
C LEU A 78 8.70 2.44 6.30
N ARG A 79 9.57 3.46 6.27
CA ARG A 79 9.51 4.53 5.26
C ARG A 79 9.72 3.98 3.85
N ASN A 80 10.69 3.10 3.65
CA ASN A 80 10.97 2.49 2.36
C ASN A 80 9.79 1.61 1.91
N LEU A 81 9.17 0.87 2.83
CA LEU A 81 7.98 0.07 2.55
C LEU A 81 6.79 0.96 2.13
N ALA A 82 6.49 2.02 2.88
CA ALA A 82 5.45 3.00 2.51
C ALA A 82 5.69 3.59 1.11
N ARG A 83 6.95 3.93 0.80
CA ARG A 83 7.33 4.46 -0.51
C ARG A 83 7.04 3.45 -1.62
N ARG A 84 7.47 2.19 -1.46
CA ARG A 84 7.20 1.12 -2.42
C ARG A 84 5.71 0.85 -2.61
N MET A 85 4.90 0.90 -1.55
CA MET A 85 3.44 0.76 -1.65
C MET A 85 2.83 1.83 -2.55
N VAL A 86 3.21 3.09 -2.35
CA VAL A 86 2.73 4.22 -3.15
C VAL A 86 3.23 4.16 -4.59
N ASP A 87 4.51 3.89 -4.80
CA ASP A 87 5.11 3.89 -6.14
C ASP A 87 4.57 2.72 -6.99
N SER A 88 4.20 1.61 -6.36
CA SER A 88 3.52 0.47 -6.98
C SER A 88 2.01 0.68 -7.24
N LYS A 89 1.45 1.82 -6.81
CA LYS A 89 0.01 2.11 -6.87
C LYS A 89 -0.82 1.04 -6.14
N LEU A 90 -0.41 0.66 -4.93
CA LEU A 90 -1.16 -0.24 -4.05
C LEU A 90 -2.30 0.52 -3.36
N SER A 91 -3.42 0.69 -4.07
CA SER A 91 -4.59 1.36 -3.56
C SER A 91 -5.31 0.56 -2.46
N ASP A 92 -6.11 1.26 -1.66
CA ASP A 92 -6.96 0.64 -0.63
C ASP A 92 -7.94 -0.37 -1.23
N THR A 93 -8.47 -0.12 -2.43
CA THR A 93 -9.26 -1.10 -3.18
C THR A 93 -8.48 -2.41 -3.41
N LYS A 94 -7.19 -2.35 -3.79
CA LYS A 94 -6.37 -3.55 -3.98
C LYS A 94 -6.11 -4.26 -2.66
N LYS A 95 -5.86 -3.52 -1.57
CA LYS A 95 -5.70 -4.09 -0.22
C LYS A 95 -6.94 -4.87 0.21
N LYS A 96 -8.13 -4.27 0.03
CA LYS A 96 -9.43 -4.93 0.28
C LYS A 96 -9.62 -6.20 -0.55
N MET A 97 -9.28 -6.16 -1.85
CA MET A 97 -9.36 -7.35 -2.71
C MET A 97 -8.46 -8.49 -2.21
N LEU A 98 -7.26 -8.19 -1.73
CA LEU A 98 -6.34 -9.19 -1.22
C LEU A 98 -6.89 -9.86 0.05
N VAL A 99 -7.40 -9.08 1.00
CA VAL A 99 -7.99 -9.62 2.23
C VAL A 99 -9.18 -10.51 1.91
N LEU A 100 -10.12 -10.04 1.08
CA LEU A 100 -11.27 -10.85 0.69
C LEU A 100 -10.87 -12.13 -0.06
N LYS A 101 -9.85 -12.06 -0.93
CA LYS A 101 -9.32 -13.24 -1.62
C LYS A 101 -8.74 -14.24 -0.61
N GLN A 102 -7.99 -13.76 0.38
CA GLN A 102 -7.41 -14.62 1.43
C GLN A 102 -8.51 -15.24 2.32
N SER A 103 -9.63 -14.54 2.52
CA SER A 103 -10.82 -15.08 3.19
C SER A 103 -11.63 -16.08 2.34
N GLY A 104 -11.16 -16.46 1.15
CA GLY A 104 -11.78 -17.48 0.30
C GLY A 104 -12.83 -16.98 -0.68
N PHE A 105 -13.07 -15.67 -0.79
CA PHE A 105 -14.02 -15.14 -1.76
C PHE A 105 -13.50 -15.26 -3.20
N SER A 106 -14.36 -15.72 -4.10
CA SER A 106 -14.08 -15.72 -5.53
C SER A 106 -13.98 -14.29 -6.09
N GLN A 107 -13.31 -14.10 -7.23
CA GLN A 107 -13.19 -12.78 -7.85
C GLN A 107 -14.55 -12.15 -8.21
N ALA A 108 -15.57 -12.96 -8.52
CA ALA A 108 -16.91 -12.46 -8.80
C ALA A 108 -17.60 -11.94 -7.53
N GLU A 109 -17.43 -12.64 -6.40
CA GLU A 109 -17.93 -12.25 -5.08
C GLU A 109 -17.24 -11.00 -4.53
N ILE A 110 -15.92 -10.89 -4.74
CA ILE A 110 -15.15 -9.69 -4.42
C ILE A 110 -15.69 -8.50 -5.23
N GLY A 111 -15.95 -8.69 -6.52
CA GLY A 111 -16.48 -7.65 -7.39
C GLY A 111 -17.82 -7.08 -6.93
N LYS A 112 -18.70 -7.94 -6.39
CA LYS A 112 -19.98 -7.52 -5.80
C LYS A 112 -19.82 -6.72 -4.51
N ARG A 113 -18.77 -6.98 -3.72
CA ARG A 113 -18.54 -6.34 -2.40
C ARG A 113 -17.77 -5.03 -2.48
N ILE A 114 -16.97 -4.83 -3.52
CA ILE A 114 -16.12 -3.64 -3.69
C ILE A 114 -16.74 -2.69 -4.72
N LEU A 115 -16.90 -1.43 -4.30
CA LEU A 115 -17.35 -0.36 -5.18
C LEU A 115 -16.16 0.32 -5.87
N ASN A 116 -16.36 0.68 -7.13
CA ASN A 116 -15.44 1.50 -7.91
C ASN A 116 -15.62 3.00 -7.59
N ALA A 117 -14.86 3.86 -8.27
CA ALA A 117 -14.94 5.32 -8.08
C ALA A 117 -16.33 5.92 -8.39
N LYS A 118 -17.17 5.23 -9.16
CA LYS A 118 -18.55 5.60 -9.49
C LYS A 118 -19.57 5.00 -8.53
N GLN A 119 -19.14 4.45 -7.38
CA GLN A 119 -20.00 3.76 -6.42
C GLN A 119 -20.75 2.55 -6.99
N GLN A 120 -20.14 1.89 -7.99
CA GLN A 120 -20.73 0.70 -8.64
C GLN A 120 -19.91 -0.55 -8.32
N PRO A 121 -20.55 -1.73 -8.19
CA PRO A 121 -19.85 -3.00 -8.09
C PRO A 121 -18.84 -3.20 -9.22
N MET A 122 -17.73 -3.84 -8.90
CA MET A 122 -16.70 -4.18 -9.87
C MET A 122 -17.03 -5.49 -10.59
N THR A 123 -16.61 -5.60 -11.86
CA THR A 123 -16.69 -6.87 -12.59
C THR A 123 -15.59 -7.83 -12.15
N ARG A 124 -15.82 -9.15 -12.32
CA ARG A 124 -14.80 -10.20 -12.09
C ARG A 124 -13.50 -9.88 -12.83
N GLN A 125 -13.60 -9.41 -14.07
CA GLN A 125 -12.47 -9.05 -14.93
C GLN A 125 -11.70 -7.85 -14.37
N ALA A 126 -12.39 -6.85 -13.84
CA ALA A 126 -11.74 -5.70 -13.21
C ALA A 126 -10.97 -6.11 -11.94
N VAL A 127 -11.56 -6.99 -11.12
CA VAL A 127 -10.87 -7.57 -9.95
C VAL A 127 -9.64 -8.36 -10.38
N SER A 128 -9.76 -9.23 -11.38
CA SER A 128 -8.64 -10.02 -11.92
C SER A 128 -7.48 -9.13 -12.37
N LYS A 129 -7.77 -8.11 -13.19
CA LYS A 129 -6.75 -7.16 -13.67
C LYS A 129 -6.11 -6.39 -12.51
N ALA A 130 -6.91 -5.93 -11.54
CA ALA A 130 -6.39 -5.20 -10.39
C ALA A 130 -5.41 -6.06 -9.57
N LEU A 131 -5.79 -7.30 -9.28
CA LEU A 131 -4.95 -8.27 -8.55
C LEU A 131 -3.66 -8.60 -9.30
N ALA A 132 -3.73 -8.77 -10.63
CA ALA A 132 -2.55 -9.08 -11.46
C ALA A 132 -1.48 -7.98 -11.46
N THR A 133 -1.86 -6.72 -11.18
CA THR A 133 -0.90 -5.60 -11.09
C THR A 133 -0.21 -5.46 -9.73
N ILE A 134 -0.58 -6.28 -8.75
CA ILE A 134 -0.01 -6.21 -7.40
C ILE A 134 1.36 -6.89 -7.41
N ARG A 135 2.39 -6.18 -6.93
CA ARG A 135 3.74 -6.74 -6.80
C ARG A 135 3.75 -7.89 -5.81
N LYS A 136 4.59 -8.91 -6.07
CA LYS A 136 4.71 -10.13 -5.24
C LYS A 136 4.97 -9.82 -3.76
N GLU A 137 5.76 -8.79 -3.47
CA GLU A 137 6.07 -8.32 -2.11
C GLU A 137 4.83 -7.89 -1.29
N PHE A 138 3.71 -7.52 -1.95
CA PHE A 138 2.48 -7.04 -1.31
C PHE A 138 1.32 -8.04 -1.38
N LEU A 139 1.51 -9.19 -2.02
CA LEU A 139 0.50 -10.25 -1.95
C LEU A 139 0.37 -10.69 -0.50
N LEU A 140 -0.79 -11.19 -0.08
CA LEU A 140 -0.98 -11.89 1.19
C LEU A 140 -0.78 -13.39 0.93
N GLY A 141 -0.20 -14.12 1.87
CA GLY A 141 0.13 -15.54 1.69
C GLY A 141 -1.14 -16.36 1.45
N GLY A 142 -1.10 -17.29 0.50
CA GLY A 142 -2.10 -18.33 0.31
C GLY A 142 -1.64 -19.62 0.95
#